data_AF-A0A352S6C7-F1
#
_entry.id   AF-A0A352S6C7-F1
#
_cell.length_a   1.000
_cell.length_b   1.000
_cell.length_c   1.000
_cell.angle_alpha   90.00
_cell.angle_beta   90.00
_cell.angle_gamma   90.00
#
_symmetry.space_group_name_H-M   'P 1'
#
loop_
_entity.id
_entity.type
_entity.pdbx_description
1 polymer ?
#
loop_
_entity_poly.entity_id
_entity_poly.type
_entity_poly.pdbx_seq_one_letter_code
_entity_poly.pdbx_strand_id
1 'polypeptide(L)'
;MAAMPAPVIRIDLSPPYRVAGQSARHQSVWLLARIWLAATRDQDDLRSAEVRARFADATDVRMIVSRAFADFARWQVPVGWGADKDVDVSGLRTGGRSKGPFWMPTSTAQRLRFIVNGKALGVAGVARWLGKSVSGDAAASTTTAGDDDGLRYVMRDMDFWRHLTQAMRGAQDGFAGTLEAGVAESFRAAQRSAADDFQHALSLLKESLAWRRSDRLDRSRAALQRFQRLVARGGVNAALPTFAAMVHVVRAWEHYARADLSSALAELTRLTADAELRPVVRYNPR
;
A
#
# COMPACT_ATOMS: atom_id res chain seq x y z
N MET A 1 16.21 -20.98 35.65
CA MET A 1 17.32 -20.65 34.71
C MET A 1 17.04 -19.28 34.12
N ALA A 2 17.87 -18.27 34.41
CA ALA A 2 17.73 -16.95 33.79
C ALA A 2 18.12 -17.07 32.30
N ALA A 3 17.17 -16.80 31.40
CA ALA A 3 17.45 -16.79 29.96
C ALA A 3 18.48 -15.70 29.66
N MET A 4 19.64 -16.08 29.13
CA MET A 4 20.64 -15.11 28.65
C MET A 4 19.98 -14.20 27.60
N PRO A 5 20.15 -12.87 27.69
CA PRO A 5 19.58 -11.97 26.70
C PRO A 5 20.19 -12.30 25.33
N ALA A 6 19.33 -12.62 24.37
CA ALA A 6 19.75 -12.94 23.01
C ALA A 6 20.55 -11.77 22.40
N PRO A 7 21.62 -12.03 21.63
CA PRO A 7 22.54 -11.00 21.19
C PRO A 7 21.86 -9.97 20.29
N VAL A 8 22.25 -8.71 20.47
CA VAL A 8 21.82 -7.55 19.67
C VAL A 8 22.41 -7.67 18.27
N ILE A 9 21.57 -7.48 17.25
CA ILE A 9 21.97 -7.54 15.84
C ILE A 9 22.03 -6.11 15.31
N ARG A 10 23.23 -5.65 14.96
CA ARG A 10 23.46 -4.33 14.37
C ARG A 10 23.26 -4.38 12.87
N ILE A 11 22.45 -3.47 12.34
CA ILE A 11 22.12 -3.34 10.92
C ILE A 11 22.57 -1.97 10.45
N ASP A 12 23.60 -1.94 9.60
CA ASP A 12 24.11 -0.73 8.98
C ASP A 12 23.38 -0.47 7.66
N LEU A 13 22.66 0.65 7.63
CA LEU A 13 21.90 1.13 6.48
C LEU A 13 22.70 2.09 5.60
N SER A 14 23.98 2.36 5.92
CA SER A 14 24.90 3.08 5.05
C SER A 14 25.64 2.13 4.10
N PRO A 15 25.81 2.48 2.81
CA PRO A 15 26.63 1.68 1.90
C PRO A 15 28.10 1.63 2.36
N PRO A 16 28.76 0.47 2.35
CA PRO A 16 28.20 -0.85 2.02
C PRO A 16 27.33 -1.40 3.16
N TYR A 17 26.12 -1.85 2.84
CA TYR A 17 25.16 -2.34 3.83
C TYR A 17 25.70 -3.55 4.58
N ARG A 18 25.48 -3.58 5.90
CA ARG A 18 25.97 -4.68 6.76
C ARG A 18 24.93 -5.14 7.77
N VAL A 19 24.92 -6.43 8.04
CA VAL A 19 24.14 -7.04 9.13
C VAL A 19 25.06 -7.88 9.98
N ALA A 20 25.13 -7.58 11.28
CA ALA A 20 26.08 -8.21 12.21
C ALA A 20 27.54 -8.21 11.69
N GLY A 21 27.94 -7.14 11.00
CA GLY A 21 29.27 -6.98 10.40
C GLY A 21 29.46 -7.67 9.03
N GLN A 22 28.54 -8.53 8.61
CA GLN A 22 28.57 -9.21 7.31
C GLN A 22 28.01 -8.31 6.20
N SER A 23 28.59 -8.39 4.99
CA SER A 23 28.06 -7.69 3.82
C SER A 23 26.64 -8.16 3.50
N ALA A 24 25.75 -7.21 3.23
CA ALA A 24 24.35 -7.46 3.00
C ALA A 24 23.86 -6.78 1.72
N ARG A 25 22.88 -7.40 1.07
CA ARG A 25 22.25 -6.83 -0.13
C ARG A 25 21.22 -5.79 0.28
N HIS A 26 21.12 -4.72 -0.50
CA HIS A 26 20.14 -3.66 -0.26
C HIS A 26 18.71 -4.21 -0.15
N GLN A 27 18.29 -5.12 -1.04
CA GLN A 27 16.91 -5.64 -1.03
C GLN A 27 16.59 -6.39 0.27
N SER A 28 17.54 -7.19 0.76
CA SER A 28 17.39 -7.97 1.99
C SER A 28 17.33 -7.04 3.21
N VAL A 29 18.20 -6.02 3.26
CA VAL A 29 18.21 -5.03 4.34
C VAL A 29 16.95 -4.17 4.33
N TRP A 30 16.49 -3.76 3.14
CA TRP A 30 15.24 -3.02 2.97
C TRP A 30 14.05 -3.83 3.49
N LEU A 31 13.94 -5.10 3.08
CA LEU A 31 12.85 -5.97 3.49
C LEU A 31 12.86 -6.17 5.01
N LEU A 32 14.05 -6.39 5.59
CA LEU A 32 14.20 -6.52 7.04
C LEU A 32 13.77 -5.26 7.80
N ALA A 33 14.21 -4.09 7.34
CA ALA A 33 13.85 -2.80 7.94
C ALA A 33 12.34 -2.52 7.85
N ARG A 34 11.70 -2.88 6.73
CA ARG A 34 10.26 -2.71 6.53
C ARG A 34 9.42 -3.64 7.41
N ILE A 35 9.83 -4.91 7.55
CA ILE A 35 9.20 -5.88 8.47
C ILE A 35 9.36 -5.43 9.92
N TRP A 36 10.57 -4.99 10.30
CA TRP A 36 10.80 -4.44 11.64
C TRP A 36 9.93 -3.22 11.93
N LEU A 37 9.78 -2.31 10.97
CA LEU A 37 8.93 -1.14 11.13
C LEU A 37 7.46 -1.53 11.32
N ALA A 38 6.95 -2.48 10.54
CA ALA A 38 5.58 -3.00 10.68
C ALA A 38 5.36 -3.63 12.08
N ALA A 39 6.31 -4.44 12.53
CA ALA A 39 6.24 -5.09 13.84
C ALA A 39 6.34 -4.11 15.02
N THR A 40 7.14 -3.03 14.90
CA THR A 40 7.41 -2.10 16.02
C THR A 40 6.47 -0.91 16.09
N ARG A 41 6.06 -0.36 14.94
CA ARG A 41 5.21 0.83 14.88
C ARG A 41 3.73 0.47 14.74
N ASP A 42 3.44 -0.47 13.85
CA ASP A 42 2.08 -0.74 13.40
C ASP A 42 1.47 -1.96 14.12
N GLN A 43 2.31 -2.74 14.82
CA GLN A 43 1.98 -4.07 15.36
C GLN A 43 1.29 -4.95 14.31
N ASP A 44 1.75 -4.82 13.06
CA ASP A 44 1.14 -5.41 11.87
C ASP A 44 2.20 -6.18 11.07
N ASP A 45 1.73 -6.95 10.09
CA ASP A 45 2.58 -7.70 9.19
C ASP A 45 2.82 -6.93 7.90
N LEU A 46 4.01 -7.10 7.33
CA LEU A 46 4.33 -6.55 6.01
C LEU A 46 3.60 -7.35 4.93
N ARG A 47 2.79 -6.68 4.10
CA ARG A 47 2.02 -7.36 3.05
C ARG A 47 2.85 -7.64 1.81
N SER A 48 2.51 -8.70 1.10
CA SER A 48 3.18 -9.02 -0.17
C SER A 48 2.93 -7.99 -1.27
N ALA A 49 1.80 -7.28 -1.22
CA ALA A 49 1.51 -6.16 -2.12
C ALA A 49 2.51 -5.00 -1.95
N GLU A 50 2.89 -4.67 -0.72
CA GLU A 50 3.84 -3.58 -0.44
C GLU A 50 5.26 -3.93 -0.94
N VAL A 51 5.65 -5.21 -0.83
CA VAL A 51 6.92 -5.71 -1.38
C VAL A 51 6.89 -5.67 -2.90
N ARG A 52 5.79 -6.08 -3.54
CA ARG A 52 5.62 -6.00 -4.99
C ARG A 52 5.66 -4.57 -5.50
N ALA A 53 4.98 -3.65 -4.82
CA ALA A 53 5.00 -2.22 -5.17
C ALA A 53 6.42 -1.64 -5.07
N ARG A 54 7.19 -2.03 -4.04
CA ARG A 54 8.57 -1.57 -3.88
C ARG A 54 9.51 -2.03 -4.99
N PHE A 55 9.31 -3.25 -5.46
CA PHE A 55 10.15 -3.92 -6.45
C PHE A 55 9.37 -4.13 -7.76
N ALA A 56 8.54 -3.15 -8.16
CA ALA A 56 7.69 -3.28 -9.35
C ALA A 56 8.50 -3.53 -10.63
N ASP A 57 9.69 -2.94 -10.73
CA ASP A 57 10.61 -3.11 -11.87
C ASP A 57 11.41 -4.43 -11.83
N ALA A 58 11.30 -5.22 -10.76
CA ALA A 58 12.02 -6.47 -10.65
C ALA A 58 11.36 -7.58 -11.47
N THR A 59 12.15 -8.22 -12.33
CA THR A 59 11.71 -9.34 -13.18
C THR A 59 11.13 -10.51 -12.36
N ASP A 60 11.63 -10.72 -11.14
CA ASP A 60 11.13 -11.77 -10.24
C ASP A 60 11.21 -11.36 -8.75
N VAL A 61 10.11 -10.78 -8.25
CA VAL A 61 9.95 -10.41 -6.83
C VAL A 61 10.00 -11.66 -5.93
N ARG A 62 9.53 -12.82 -6.39
CA ARG A 62 9.58 -14.07 -5.61
C ARG A 62 11.02 -14.50 -5.36
N MET A 63 11.91 -14.34 -6.34
CA MET A 63 13.33 -14.61 -6.16
C MET A 63 13.98 -13.63 -5.17
N ILE A 64 13.63 -12.34 -5.21
CA ILE A 64 14.11 -11.34 -4.25
C ILE A 64 13.73 -11.74 -2.83
N VAL A 65 12.46 -12.05 -2.59
CA VAL A 65 11.98 -12.48 -1.27
C VAL A 65 12.69 -13.76 -0.83
N SER A 66 12.78 -14.76 -1.72
CA SER A 66 13.42 -16.04 -1.36
C SER A 66 14.89 -15.86 -0.95
N ARG A 67 15.63 -14.98 -1.65
CA ARG A 67 17.02 -14.64 -1.32
C ARG A 67 17.11 -13.86 0.00
N ALA A 68 16.23 -12.90 0.23
CA ALA A 68 16.20 -12.15 1.49
C ALA A 68 15.97 -13.06 2.69
N PHE A 69 15.07 -14.06 2.58
CA PHE A 69 14.88 -15.04 3.65
C PHE A 69 16.07 -15.97 3.86
N ALA A 70 16.82 -16.30 2.80
CA ALA A 70 18.08 -17.02 2.96
C ALA A 70 19.12 -16.17 3.72
N ASP A 71 19.18 -14.87 3.42
CA ASP A 71 20.02 -13.92 4.14
C ASP A 71 19.59 -13.78 5.62
N PHE A 72 18.28 -13.72 5.90
CA PHE A 72 17.76 -13.66 7.28
C PHE A 72 18.15 -14.88 8.09
N ALA A 73 18.04 -16.08 7.50
CA ALA A 73 18.48 -17.31 8.13
C ALA A 73 19.99 -17.28 8.42
N ARG A 74 20.81 -16.81 7.46
CA ARG A 74 22.25 -16.64 7.65
C ARG A 74 22.59 -15.66 8.77
N TRP A 75 21.82 -14.59 8.93
CA TRP A 75 21.98 -13.59 9.99
C TRP A 75 21.35 -14.01 11.32
N GLN A 76 20.73 -15.20 11.38
CA GLN A 76 20.00 -15.69 12.55
C GLN A 76 18.91 -14.71 13.02
N VAL A 77 18.21 -14.10 12.05
CA VAL A 77 17.06 -13.22 12.28
C VAL A 77 15.79 -14.02 11.96
N PRO A 78 15.03 -14.47 12.97
CA PRO A 78 13.77 -15.17 12.75
C PRO A 78 12.73 -14.22 12.13
N VAL A 79 12.33 -14.51 10.90
CA VAL A 79 11.26 -13.83 10.17
C VAL A 79 10.31 -14.90 9.65
N GLY A 80 9.02 -14.75 9.94
CA GLY A 80 7.98 -15.66 9.49
C GLY A 80 7.22 -15.15 8.26
N TRP A 81 6.42 -16.04 7.67
CA TRP A 81 5.52 -15.73 6.57
C TRP A 81 4.21 -16.50 6.70
N GLY A 82 3.15 -15.97 6.11
CA GLY A 82 1.82 -16.56 6.16
C GLY A 82 1.02 -16.11 7.38
N ALA A 83 -0.23 -16.57 7.47
CA ALA A 83 -1.17 -16.16 8.50
C ALA A 83 -0.96 -16.87 9.85
N ASP A 84 -0.30 -18.02 9.85
CA ASP A 84 -0.05 -18.82 11.04
C ASP A 84 1.21 -18.32 11.76
N LYS A 85 1.01 -17.66 12.90
CA LYS A 85 2.06 -17.07 13.75
C LYS A 85 2.36 -17.90 15.00
N ASP A 86 1.54 -18.91 15.26
CA ASP A 86 1.69 -19.77 16.44
C ASP A 86 2.74 -20.87 16.20
N VAL A 87 3.05 -21.14 14.94
CA VAL A 87 4.14 -22.03 14.53
C VAL A 87 5.47 -21.30 14.63
N ASP A 88 6.46 -21.96 15.25
CA ASP A 88 7.82 -21.45 15.29
C ASP A 88 8.37 -21.23 13.87
N VAL A 89 9.15 -20.16 13.69
CA VAL A 89 9.69 -19.77 12.38
C VAL A 89 10.51 -20.91 11.73
N SER A 90 11.17 -21.73 12.54
CA SER A 90 11.94 -22.88 12.07
C SER A 90 11.07 -24.00 11.46
N GLY A 91 9.80 -24.08 11.85
CA GLY A 91 8.83 -25.08 11.40
C GLY A 91 8.03 -24.68 10.16
N LEU A 92 8.17 -23.44 9.67
CA LEU A 92 7.43 -22.94 8.52
C LEU A 92 7.90 -23.61 7.21
N ARG A 93 6.95 -24.16 6.44
CA ARG A 93 7.22 -24.75 5.13
C ARG A 93 7.67 -23.68 4.14
N THR A 94 8.77 -23.93 3.43
CA THR A 94 9.35 -22.99 2.45
C THR A 94 8.42 -22.71 1.25
N GLY A 95 7.47 -23.60 0.97
CA GLY A 95 6.42 -23.43 -0.03
C GLY A 95 5.49 -22.26 0.33
N GLY A 96 5.32 -21.31 -0.58
CA GLY A 96 4.46 -20.13 -0.38
C GLY A 96 5.12 -18.95 0.32
N ARG A 97 6.42 -19.03 0.64
CA ARG A 97 7.19 -17.95 1.27
C ARG A 97 7.03 -16.59 0.58
N SER A 98 6.96 -16.53 -0.74
CA SER A 98 6.81 -15.28 -1.48
C SER A 98 5.41 -14.65 -1.42
N LYS A 99 4.41 -15.36 -0.90
CA LYS A 99 3.02 -14.89 -0.86
C LYS A 99 2.75 -13.95 0.32
N GLY A 100 3.61 -13.96 1.33
CA GLY A 100 3.39 -13.21 2.57
C GLY A 100 2.10 -13.65 3.29
N PRO A 101 1.58 -12.84 4.22
CA PRO A 101 2.23 -11.66 4.82
C PRO A 101 3.53 -12.04 5.53
N PHE A 102 4.39 -11.07 5.83
CA PHE A 102 5.69 -11.28 6.47
C PHE A 102 5.69 -10.66 7.86
N TRP A 103 6.11 -11.43 8.85
CA TRP A 103 6.02 -11.04 10.24
C TRP A 103 7.31 -11.35 10.99
N MET A 104 7.47 -10.71 12.15
CA MET A 104 8.65 -10.88 12.99
C MET A 104 8.22 -10.99 14.46
N PRO A 105 8.72 -11.99 15.20
CA PRO A 105 8.49 -12.07 16.64
C PRO A 105 8.96 -10.79 17.35
N THR A 106 8.21 -10.32 18.35
CA THR A 106 8.58 -9.14 19.13
C THR A 106 9.96 -9.28 19.78
N SER A 107 10.30 -10.49 20.25
CA SER A 107 11.62 -10.82 20.79
C SER A 107 12.74 -10.62 19.77
N THR A 108 12.50 -10.93 18.49
CA THR A 108 13.44 -10.64 17.40
C THR A 108 13.53 -9.14 17.15
N ALA A 109 12.41 -8.44 17.06
CA ALA A 109 12.38 -7.00 16.79
C ALA A 109 13.15 -6.18 17.85
N GLN A 110 13.08 -6.61 19.12
CA GLN A 110 13.80 -5.99 20.24
C GLN A 110 15.32 -6.16 20.17
N ARG A 111 15.83 -7.15 19.41
CA ARG A 111 17.27 -7.38 19.22
C ARG A 111 17.87 -6.53 18.10
N LEU A 112 17.06 -6.02 17.17
CA LEU A 112 17.56 -5.27 16.01
C LEU A 112 17.90 -3.84 16.40
N ARG A 113 19.07 -3.36 15.96
CA ARG A 113 19.49 -1.96 16.10
C ARG A 113 19.96 -1.44 14.75
N PHE A 114 19.28 -0.43 14.23
CA PHE A 114 19.61 0.19 12.96
C PHE A 114 20.59 1.35 13.19
N ILE A 115 21.60 1.44 12.34
CA ILE A 115 22.59 2.52 12.34
C ILE A 115 22.76 3.09 10.93
N VAL A 116 23.07 4.39 10.83
CA VAL A 116 23.54 5.04 9.60
C VAL A 116 24.76 5.86 9.95
N ASN A 117 25.87 5.66 9.23
CA ASN A 117 27.12 6.38 9.45
C ASN A 117 27.53 6.35 10.95
N GLY A 118 27.39 5.19 11.59
CA GLY A 118 27.70 4.99 13.02
C GLY A 118 26.68 5.55 14.03
N LYS A 119 25.62 6.24 13.59
CA LYS A 119 24.59 6.79 14.49
C LYS A 119 23.37 5.87 14.58
N ALA A 120 22.89 5.60 15.79
CA ALA A 120 21.68 4.81 16.02
C ALA A 120 20.43 5.51 15.48
N LEU A 121 19.59 4.75 14.78
CA LEU A 121 18.31 5.20 14.25
C LEU A 121 17.16 4.65 15.09
N GLY A 122 16.30 5.56 15.53
CA GLY A 122 14.98 5.20 16.06
C GLY A 122 13.97 4.92 14.94
N VAL A 123 12.75 4.54 15.33
CA VAL A 123 11.63 4.18 14.44
C VAL A 123 11.41 5.22 13.33
N ALA A 124 11.34 6.51 13.68
CA ALA A 124 11.15 7.60 12.72
C ALA A 124 12.32 7.74 11.72
N GLY A 125 13.55 7.43 12.17
CA GLY A 125 14.75 7.47 11.34
C GLY A 125 14.76 6.35 10.31
N VAL A 126 14.40 5.13 10.72
CA VAL A 126 14.26 3.98 9.81
C VAL A 126 13.16 4.22 8.78
N ALA A 127 12.00 4.76 9.21
CA ALA A 127 10.92 5.13 8.30
C ALA A 127 11.37 6.15 7.24
N ARG A 128 12.15 7.16 7.66
CA ARG A 128 12.73 8.15 6.72
C ARG A 128 13.72 7.52 5.74
N TRP A 129 14.56 6.60 6.20
CA TRP A 129 15.49 5.89 5.32
C TRP A 129 14.76 5.03 4.28
N LEU A 130 13.71 4.30 4.70
CA LEU A 130 12.88 3.52 3.79
C LEU A 130 12.28 4.39 2.67
N GLY A 131 11.84 5.61 3.00
CA GLY A 131 11.32 6.58 2.03
C GLY A 131 12.37 7.15 1.07
N LYS A 132 13.66 7.17 1.43
CA LYS A 132 14.76 7.62 0.56
C LYS A 132 15.28 6.54 -0.37
N SER A 133 15.11 5.26 -0.02
CA SER A 133 15.69 4.13 -0.76
C SER A 133 15.16 3.94 -2.19
N VAL A 134 14.17 4.73 -2.63
CA VAL A 134 13.63 4.71 -4.01
C VAL A 134 14.71 5.00 -5.05
N SER A 135 15.84 5.61 -4.66
CA SER A 135 16.97 5.87 -5.57
C SER A 135 18.28 5.33 -4.98
N GLY A 136 18.86 4.30 -5.59
CA GLY A 136 20.24 3.91 -5.27
C GLY A 136 20.66 2.49 -5.66
N ASP A 137 20.93 2.27 -6.95
CA ASP A 137 22.12 1.53 -7.40
C ASP A 137 22.39 1.81 -8.89
N ALA A 138 23.01 2.96 -9.17
CA ALA A 138 23.77 3.20 -10.39
C ALA A 138 24.83 4.27 -10.08
N ALA A 139 26.09 3.87 -10.17
CA ALA A 139 27.23 4.74 -9.98
C ALA A 139 27.31 5.81 -11.07
N ALA A 140 27.69 7.01 -10.64
CA ALA A 140 28.38 8.05 -11.41
C ALA A 140 27.90 8.29 -12.85
N SER A 141 26.94 9.19 -13.01
CA SER A 141 27.00 10.23 -14.04
C SER A 141 26.15 11.41 -13.61
N THR A 142 26.76 12.57 -13.70
CA THR A 142 26.20 13.91 -13.62
C THR A 142 24.83 13.96 -14.31
N THR A 143 23.81 14.44 -13.59
CA THR A 143 22.70 15.32 -14.02
C THR A 143 21.47 15.05 -13.15
N THR A 144 20.96 16.13 -12.58
CA THR A 144 19.67 16.33 -11.90
C THR A 144 18.49 15.68 -12.63
N ALA A 145 18.18 14.42 -12.33
CA ALA A 145 17.03 13.71 -12.91
C ALA A 145 16.27 12.82 -11.90
N GLY A 146 16.45 13.05 -10.59
CA GLY A 146 15.72 12.32 -9.53
C GLY A 146 14.60 13.11 -8.87
N ASP A 147 14.76 14.44 -8.74
CA ASP A 147 13.66 15.31 -8.31
C ASP A 147 12.61 15.49 -9.42
N ASP A 148 12.98 15.28 -10.69
CA ASP A 148 12.07 15.51 -11.82
C ASP A 148 11.00 14.42 -11.96
N ASP A 149 11.17 13.19 -11.45
CA ASP A 149 10.16 12.12 -11.64
C ASP A 149 9.03 12.14 -10.60
N GLY A 150 9.36 12.32 -9.31
CA GLY A 150 8.37 12.51 -8.25
C GLY A 150 7.70 13.89 -8.34
N LEU A 151 8.47 14.92 -8.69
CA LEU A 151 7.92 16.25 -8.97
C LEU A 151 7.14 16.26 -10.29
N ARG A 152 7.52 15.51 -11.34
CA ARG A 152 6.66 15.34 -12.54
C ARG A 152 5.43 14.51 -12.27
N TYR A 153 5.49 13.47 -11.43
CA TYR A 153 4.28 12.75 -11.00
C TYR A 153 3.35 13.73 -10.28
N VAL A 154 3.84 14.47 -9.28
CA VAL A 154 3.07 15.49 -8.52
C VAL A 154 2.62 16.67 -9.40
N MET A 155 3.45 17.16 -10.32
CA MET A 155 3.14 18.30 -11.21
C MET A 155 2.20 17.90 -12.35
N ARG A 156 2.30 16.67 -12.88
CA ARG A 156 1.33 16.09 -13.83
C ARG A 156 0.00 15.78 -13.11
N ASP A 157 0.09 15.41 -11.84
CA ASP A 157 -1.03 15.25 -10.90
C ASP A 157 -1.74 16.55 -10.56
N MET A 158 -1.09 17.72 -10.64
CA MET A 158 -1.71 18.99 -10.22
C MET A 158 -2.97 19.32 -11.01
N ASP A 159 -3.01 19.03 -12.31
CA ASP A 159 -4.20 19.25 -13.13
C ASP A 159 -5.35 18.32 -12.72
N PHE A 160 -5.03 17.03 -12.48
CA PHE A 160 -5.99 16.07 -11.96
C PHE A 160 -6.55 16.50 -10.60
N TRP A 161 -5.68 16.80 -9.64
CA TRP A 161 -6.10 17.21 -8.29
C TRP A 161 -6.84 18.54 -8.30
N ARG A 162 -6.44 19.50 -9.16
CA ARG A 162 -7.18 20.75 -9.36
C ARG A 162 -8.59 20.47 -9.84
N HIS A 163 -8.75 19.71 -10.93
CA HIS A 163 -10.07 19.39 -11.49
C HIS A 163 -10.92 18.56 -10.50
N LEU A 164 -10.32 17.58 -9.82
CA LEU A 164 -11.03 16.74 -8.85
C LEU A 164 -11.49 17.54 -7.62
N THR A 165 -10.61 18.40 -7.08
CA THR A 165 -10.95 19.24 -5.92
C THR A 165 -11.99 20.29 -6.28
N GLN A 166 -11.90 20.88 -7.48
CA GLN A 166 -12.91 21.80 -8.00
C GLN A 166 -14.26 21.10 -8.19
N ALA A 167 -14.27 19.87 -8.73
CA ALA A 167 -15.48 19.06 -8.86
C ALA A 167 -16.08 18.72 -7.50
N MET A 168 -15.26 18.34 -6.53
CA MET A 168 -15.71 18.02 -5.16
C MET A 168 -16.27 19.25 -4.43
N ARG A 169 -15.66 20.42 -4.59
CA ARG A 169 -16.14 21.68 -4.01
C ARG A 169 -17.45 22.12 -4.64
N GLY A 170 -17.54 22.08 -5.98
CA GLY A 170 -18.80 22.33 -6.68
C GLY A 170 -19.92 21.36 -6.28
N ALA A 171 -19.57 20.13 -5.90
CA ALA A 171 -20.53 19.16 -5.38
C ALA A 171 -20.91 19.36 -3.89
N GLN A 172 -20.06 20.04 -3.10
CA GLN A 172 -20.30 20.31 -1.67
C GLN A 172 -21.10 21.60 -1.43
N ASP A 173 -20.88 22.64 -2.25
CA ASP A 173 -21.47 23.97 -2.03
C ASP A 173 -22.97 24.06 -2.38
N GLY A 174 -23.61 22.95 -2.80
CA GLY A 174 -25.05 22.86 -3.05
C GLY A 174 -25.47 23.38 -4.42
N PHE A 175 -26.13 22.53 -5.22
CA PHE A 175 -26.51 22.85 -6.59
C PHE A 175 -27.77 23.70 -6.67
N ALA A 176 -27.63 24.94 -7.18
CA ALA A 176 -28.70 25.64 -7.85
C ALA A 176 -28.64 25.33 -9.36
N GLY A 177 -29.60 24.55 -9.85
CA GLY A 177 -30.09 24.31 -11.23
C GLY A 177 -29.21 24.46 -12.50
N THR A 178 -28.29 25.42 -12.59
CA THR A 178 -27.49 25.76 -13.79
C THR A 178 -26.06 25.24 -13.78
N LEU A 179 -25.60 24.66 -12.66
CA LEU A 179 -24.22 24.17 -12.46
C LEU A 179 -23.99 22.67 -12.71
N GLU A 180 -25.03 21.88 -13.02
CA GLU A 180 -24.89 20.43 -13.28
C GLU A 180 -23.87 20.11 -14.38
N ALA A 181 -23.87 20.91 -15.46
CA ALA A 181 -22.94 20.77 -16.56
C ALA A 181 -21.50 21.08 -16.11
N GLY A 182 -21.30 22.06 -15.24
CA GLY A 182 -19.98 22.47 -14.76
C GLY A 182 -19.32 21.44 -13.85
N VAL A 183 -20.08 20.79 -12.96
CA VAL A 183 -19.52 19.73 -12.10
C VAL A 183 -19.31 18.43 -12.88
N ALA A 184 -20.25 18.07 -13.77
CA ALA A 184 -20.04 16.94 -14.69
C ALA A 184 -18.81 17.17 -15.57
N GLU A 185 -18.63 18.39 -16.08
CA GLU A 185 -17.46 18.75 -16.89
C GLU A 185 -16.19 18.78 -16.06
N SER A 186 -16.24 19.20 -14.79
CA SER A 186 -15.09 19.15 -13.88
C SER A 186 -14.67 17.72 -13.57
N PHE A 187 -15.63 16.80 -13.36
CA PHE A 187 -15.33 15.37 -13.20
C PHE A 187 -14.80 14.75 -14.50
N ARG A 188 -15.32 15.13 -15.67
CA ARG A 188 -14.77 14.70 -16.97
C ARG A 188 -13.38 15.25 -17.21
N ALA A 189 -13.11 16.50 -16.83
CA ALA A 189 -11.80 17.11 -16.92
C ALA A 189 -10.80 16.38 -16.00
N ALA A 190 -11.21 16.00 -14.78
CA ALA A 190 -10.41 15.14 -13.92
C ALA A 190 -10.15 13.76 -14.56
N GLN A 191 -11.17 13.13 -15.17
CA GLN A 191 -11.01 11.85 -15.87
C GLN A 191 -10.05 11.95 -17.08
N ARG A 192 -10.08 13.05 -17.84
CA ARG A 192 -9.16 13.31 -18.97
C ARG A 192 -7.73 13.58 -18.50
N SER A 193 -7.57 14.18 -17.32
CA SER A 193 -6.27 14.48 -16.71
C SER A 193 -5.71 13.31 -15.89
N ALA A 194 -6.44 12.20 -15.74
CA ALA A 194 -5.99 11.05 -14.98
C ALA A 194 -4.77 10.39 -15.66
N ALA A 195 -3.66 10.29 -14.92
CA ALA A 195 -2.41 9.71 -15.39
C ALA A 195 -2.35 8.18 -15.24
N ASP A 196 -3.17 7.63 -14.34
CA ASP A 196 -3.21 6.20 -14.03
C ASP A 196 -4.65 5.70 -13.76
N ASP A 197 -4.80 4.37 -13.72
CA ASP A 197 -6.08 3.71 -13.43
C ASP A 197 -6.57 4.00 -12.01
N PHE A 198 -5.68 4.37 -11.08
CA PHE A 198 -6.04 4.77 -9.72
C PHE A 198 -6.79 6.10 -9.71
N GLN A 199 -6.30 7.12 -10.40
CA GLN A 199 -6.92 8.44 -10.53
C GLN A 199 -8.24 8.37 -11.28
N HIS A 200 -8.29 7.52 -12.31
CA HIS A 200 -9.51 7.24 -13.03
C HIS A 200 -10.55 6.58 -12.11
N ALA A 201 -10.14 5.59 -11.32
CA ALA A 201 -11.01 4.91 -10.36
C ALA A 201 -11.50 5.86 -9.25
N LEU A 202 -10.61 6.70 -8.71
CA LEU A 202 -10.91 7.68 -7.67
C LEU A 202 -11.90 8.73 -8.16
N SER A 203 -11.69 9.27 -9.37
CA SER A 203 -12.59 10.28 -9.95
C SER A 203 -14.00 9.73 -10.20
N LEU A 204 -14.14 8.51 -10.73
CA LEU A 204 -15.44 7.85 -10.92
C LEU A 204 -16.16 7.61 -9.59
N LEU A 205 -15.43 7.24 -8.55
CA LEU A 205 -16.00 7.06 -7.21
C LEU A 205 -16.51 8.37 -6.64
N LYS A 206 -15.70 9.44 -6.68
CA LYS A 206 -16.10 10.76 -6.20
C LYS A 206 -17.27 11.33 -7.01
N GLU A 207 -17.30 11.10 -8.32
CA GLU A 207 -18.43 11.44 -9.19
C GLU A 207 -19.70 10.73 -8.73
N SER A 208 -19.64 9.42 -8.46
CA SER A 208 -20.82 8.66 -7.99
C SER A 208 -21.39 9.21 -6.67
N LEU A 209 -20.52 9.53 -5.72
CA LEU A 209 -20.91 10.09 -4.43
C LEU A 209 -21.53 11.49 -4.58
N ALA A 210 -20.98 12.32 -5.46
CA ALA A 210 -21.51 13.65 -5.77
C ALA A 210 -22.93 13.56 -6.33
N TRP A 211 -23.17 12.70 -7.34
CA TRP A 211 -24.50 12.53 -7.92
C TRP A 211 -25.53 12.05 -6.91
N ARG A 212 -25.11 11.21 -5.96
CA ARG A 212 -25.98 10.71 -4.90
C ARG A 212 -26.41 11.80 -3.91
N ARG A 213 -25.50 12.72 -3.55
CA ARG A 213 -25.87 13.88 -2.70
C ARG A 213 -26.89 14.79 -3.37
N SER A 214 -26.88 14.85 -4.69
CA SER A 214 -27.85 15.62 -5.49
C SER A 214 -29.08 14.81 -5.94
N ASP A 215 -29.33 13.64 -5.34
CA ASP A 215 -30.44 12.72 -5.64
C ASP A 215 -30.51 12.24 -7.12
N ARG A 216 -29.42 12.36 -7.87
CA ARG A 216 -29.32 11.89 -9.27
C ARG A 216 -28.82 10.44 -9.31
N LEU A 217 -29.64 9.53 -8.81
CA LEU A 217 -29.29 8.12 -8.61
C LEU A 217 -28.93 7.38 -9.92
N ASP A 218 -29.53 7.72 -11.06
CA ASP A 218 -29.17 7.14 -12.36
C ASP A 218 -27.72 7.46 -12.76
N ARG A 219 -27.30 8.72 -12.59
CA ARG A 219 -25.93 9.16 -12.89
C ARG A 219 -24.91 8.55 -11.93
N SER A 220 -25.28 8.46 -10.65
CA SER A 220 -24.49 7.74 -9.65
C SER A 220 -24.24 6.29 -10.09
N ARG A 221 -25.29 5.57 -10.52
CA ARG A 221 -25.18 4.18 -11.00
C ARG A 221 -24.32 4.07 -12.27
N ALA A 222 -24.47 4.98 -13.22
CA ALA A 222 -23.67 4.99 -14.44
C ALA A 222 -22.16 5.21 -14.18
N ALA A 223 -21.81 6.09 -13.23
CA ALA A 223 -20.43 6.26 -12.77
C ALA A 223 -19.89 4.99 -12.10
N LEU A 224 -20.72 4.34 -11.27
CA LEU A 224 -20.38 3.10 -10.58
C LEU A 224 -20.10 1.93 -11.53
N GLN A 225 -20.92 1.78 -12.58
CA GLN A 225 -20.72 0.75 -13.60
C GLN A 225 -19.44 0.98 -14.42
N ARG A 226 -19.06 2.25 -14.66
CA ARG A 226 -17.76 2.57 -15.29
C ARG A 226 -16.60 2.17 -14.38
N PHE A 227 -16.71 2.48 -13.08
CA PHE A 227 -15.73 2.07 -12.08
C PHE A 227 -15.59 0.54 -11.99
N GLN A 228 -16.70 -0.20 -11.91
CA GLN A 228 -16.69 -1.65 -11.85
C GLN A 228 -16.02 -2.27 -13.10
N ARG A 229 -16.27 -1.73 -14.29
CA ARG A 229 -15.62 -2.16 -15.52
C ARG A 229 -14.12 -1.88 -15.52
N LEU A 230 -13.70 -0.73 -15.00
CA LEU A 230 -12.28 -0.38 -14.87
C LEU A 230 -11.55 -1.35 -13.92
N VAL A 231 -12.16 -1.66 -12.78
CA VAL A 231 -11.61 -2.63 -11.81
C VAL A 231 -11.58 -4.05 -12.39
N ALA A 232 -12.65 -4.48 -13.06
CA ALA A 232 -12.75 -5.81 -13.67
C ALA A 232 -11.71 -6.05 -14.77
N ARG A 233 -11.25 -4.99 -15.46
CA ARG A 233 -10.19 -5.05 -16.46
C ARG A 233 -8.78 -5.24 -15.87
N GLY A 234 -8.65 -5.31 -14.54
CA GLY A 234 -7.37 -5.53 -13.87
C GLY A 234 -6.55 -4.26 -13.66
N GLY A 235 -6.96 -3.11 -14.19
CA GLY A 235 -6.21 -1.84 -14.11
C GLY A 235 -5.98 -1.32 -12.70
N VAL A 236 -6.90 -1.60 -11.78
CA VAL A 236 -6.82 -1.19 -10.35
C VAL A 236 -6.34 -2.35 -9.46
N ASN A 237 -6.20 -3.56 -10.02
CA ASN A 237 -6.42 -4.80 -9.30
C ASN A 237 -5.15 -5.48 -8.73
N ALA A 238 -4.10 -4.72 -8.43
CA ALA A 238 -2.91 -5.30 -7.79
C ALA A 238 -2.24 -4.45 -6.70
N ALA A 239 -2.59 -3.16 -6.56
CA ALA A 239 -1.75 -2.23 -5.81
C ALA A 239 -2.33 -1.65 -4.51
N LEU A 240 -3.66 -1.55 -4.30
CA LEU A 240 -4.20 -0.94 -3.06
C LEU A 240 -5.43 -1.68 -2.50
N PRO A 241 -5.31 -2.32 -1.31
CA PRO A 241 -6.43 -2.88 -0.54
C PRO A 241 -7.58 -1.89 -0.34
N THR A 242 -7.31 -0.59 -0.33
CA THR A 242 -8.32 0.46 -0.19
C THR A 242 -9.35 0.45 -1.33
N PHE A 243 -8.94 0.19 -2.58
CA PHE A 243 -9.88 0.14 -3.70
C PHE A 243 -10.71 -1.13 -3.70
N ALA A 244 -10.09 -2.27 -3.41
CA ALA A 244 -10.82 -3.52 -3.25
C ALA A 244 -11.88 -3.39 -2.15
N ALA A 245 -11.55 -2.74 -1.03
CA ALA A 245 -12.51 -2.42 0.02
C ALA A 245 -13.64 -1.50 -0.47
N MET A 246 -13.30 -0.43 -1.19
CA MET A 246 -14.29 0.48 -1.78
C MET A 246 -15.20 -0.21 -2.79
N VAL A 247 -14.72 -1.19 -3.57
CA VAL A 247 -15.54 -1.99 -4.50
C VAL A 247 -16.61 -2.77 -3.77
N HIS A 248 -16.27 -3.43 -2.66
CA HIS A 248 -17.25 -4.16 -1.86
C HIS A 248 -18.28 -3.23 -1.23
N VAL A 249 -17.87 -2.07 -0.71
CA VAL A 249 -18.78 -1.04 -0.20
C VAL A 249 -19.74 -0.60 -1.31
N VAL A 250 -19.20 -0.25 -2.47
CA VAL A 250 -19.95 0.17 -3.66
C VAL A 250 -20.97 -0.88 -4.12
N ARG A 251 -20.60 -2.16 -4.16
CA ARG A 251 -21.52 -3.25 -4.53
C ARG A 251 -22.59 -3.45 -3.48
N ALA A 252 -22.24 -3.43 -2.19
CA ALA A 252 -23.20 -3.51 -1.11
C ALA A 252 -24.26 -2.41 -1.21
N TRP A 253 -23.84 -1.19 -1.54
CA TRP A 253 -24.75 -0.07 -1.79
C TRP A 253 -25.67 -0.28 -2.98
N GLU A 254 -25.18 -0.83 -4.09
CA GLU A 254 -26.01 -1.13 -5.26
C GLU A 254 -27.11 -2.16 -4.94
N HIS A 255 -26.77 -3.19 -4.17
CA HIS A 255 -27.72 -4.18 -3.68
C HIS A 255 -28.75 -3.55 -2.73
N TYR A 256 -28.29 -2.73 -1.77
CA TYR A 256 -29.16 -2.02 -0.84
C TYR A 256 -30.16 -1.10 -1.56
N ALA A 257 -29.69 -0.35 -2.57
CA ALA A 257 -30.54 0.56 -3.36
C ALA A 257 -31.61 -0.17 -4.20
N ARG A 258 -31.41 -1.48 -4.47
CA ARG A 258 -32.40 -2.35 -5.13
C ARG A 258 -33.28 -3.12 -4.15
N ALA A 259 -33.25 -2.77 -2.86
CA ALA A 259 -33.90 -3.49 -1.76
C ALA A 259 -33.43 -4.95 -1.59
N ASP A 260 -32.28 -5.33 -2.17
CA ASP A 260 -31.64 -6.63 -1.97
C ASP A 260 -30.71 -6.59 -0.75
N LEU A 261 -31.34 -6.64 0.43
CA LEU A 261 -30.63 -6.55 1.71
C LEU A 261 -29.67 -7.73 1.93
N SER A 262 -30.03 -8.92 1.45
CA SER A 262 -29.24 -10.14 1.55
C SER A 262 -27.88 -10.01 0.86
N SER A 263 -27.87 -9.57 -0.39
CA SER A 263 -26.62 -9.42 -1.15
C SER A 263 -25.79 -8.24 -0.64
N ALA A 264 -26.46 -7.18 -0.16
CA ALA A 264 -25.77 -6.05 0.48
C ALA A 264 -25.00 -6.50 1.73
N LEU A 265 -25.65 -7.25 2.62
CA LEU A 265 -25.01 -7.81 3.81
C LEU A 265 -23.90 -8.81 3.44
N ALA A 266 -24.09 -9.63 2.40
CA ALA A 266 -23.07 -10.57 1.95
C ALA A 266 -21.80 -9.88 1.42
N GLU A 267 -21.93 -8.73 0.75
CA GLU A 267 -20.77 -7.93 0.31
C GLU A 267 -20.04 -7.28 1.50
N LEU A 268 -20.77 -6.74 2.48
CA LEU A 268 -20.17 -6.16 3.70
C LEU A 268 -19.52 -7.23 4.60
N THR A 269 -20.10 -8.42 4.65
CA THR A 269 -19.53 -9.56 5.38
C THR A 269 -18.24 -10.03 4.72
N ARG A 270 -18.20 -10.10 3.38
CA ARG A 270 -16.97 -10.42 2.64
C ARG A 270 -15.87 -9.38 2.85
N LEU A 271 -16.24 -8.10 2.85
CA LEU A 271 -15.32 -7.01 3.14
C LEU A 271 -14.67 -7.10 4.54
N THR A 272 -15.45 -7.50 5.55
CA THR A 272 -14.98 -7.58 6.95
C THR A 272 -14.27 -8.88 7.26
N ALA A 273 -14.63 -9.97 6.58
CA ALA A 273 -13.98 -11.28 6.69
C ALA A 273 -12.62 -11.34 5.97
N ASP A 274 -12.41 -10.52 4.93
CA ASP A 274 -11.14 -10.48 4.20
C ASP A 274 -10.04 -9.82 5.04
N ALA A 275 -9.00 -10.60 5.37
CA ALA A 275 -7.87 -10.17 6.17
C ALA A 275 -7.08 -9.01 5.55
N GLU A 276 -7.06 -8.88 4.21
CA GLU A 276 -6.37 -7.79 3.51
C GLU A 276 -7.18 -6.48 3.53
N LEU A 277 -8.51 -6.57 3.58
CA LEU A 277 -9.42 -5.42 3.48
C LEU A 277 -9.89 -4.91 4.85
N ARG A 278 -9.95 -5.79 5.86
CA ARG A 278 -10.35 -5.47 7.23
C ARG A 278 -9.61 -4.24 7.82
N PRO A 279 -8.29 -4.04 7.60
CA PRO A 279 -7.61 -2.86 8.10
C PRO A 279 -8.07 -1.55 7.44
N VAL A 280 -8.52 -1.60 6.19
CA VAL A 280 -9.06 -0.40 5.51
C VAL A 280 -10.31 0.09 6.22
N VAL A 281 -11.23 -0.83 6.54
CA VAL A 281 -12.47 -0.50 7.25
C VAL A 281 -12.18 -0.04 8.69
N ARG A 282 -11.21 -0.68 9.36
CA ARG A 282 -10.82 -0.33 10.73
C ARG A 282 -10.20 1.07 10.83
N TYR A 283 -9.34 1.44 9.89
CA TYR A 283 -8.59 2.70 9.93
C TYR A 283 -9.24 3.83 9.09
N ASN A 284 -10.18 3.51 8.21
CA ASN A 284 -10.97 4.48 7.43
C ASN A 284 -12.48 4.17 7.54
N PRO A 285 -13.10 4.39 8.72
CA PRO A 285 -14.50 4.05 8.96
C PRO A 285 -15.50 5.06 8.34
N ARG A 286 -15.04 6.08 7.61
CA ARG A 286 -15.86 7.20 7.10
C ARG A 286 -15.96 7.21 5.59
#